data_AF-A0A4V2V1X3-F1
#
_entry.id   AF-A0A4V2V1X3-F1
#
_cell.length_a   1.000
_cell.length_b   1.000
_cell.length_c   1.000
_cell.angle_alpha   90.00
_cell.angle_beta   90.00
_cell.angle_gamma   90.00
#
_symmetry.space_group_name_H-M   'P 1'
#
loop_
_entity.id
_entity.type
_entity.pdbx_description
1 polymer ?
#
loop_
_entity_poly.entity_id
_entity_poly.type
_entity_poly.pdbx_seq_one_letter_code
_entity_poly.pdbx_strand_id
1 'polypeptide(L)'
;MFAKSTLASAVAAALGVSAVGIAHADSVFFPQVVLSDTVTTIVSVVNTSADNWNQSGTATGTNLHYRFYYKSGAAAGDQLATCEEYDEYLPTSQNDVQTIDLSGHFGDDTAGVLFNDPSINNKWKASGRDYALGRNVTPARGYLYIDNQGSDAVESLTGEAFVFEFGSGAAWGYEAYNRDGLPHTGPNGGSDYSEFASQSPANVSIMPFDEITTAFFVTPVDFDQAPDFTNNYRARIELVTTQRGDLYDRDENLVSGTVVQDVVCVARINAEDMLTDGTLARLVDGGWGKLWNYRLVKPGSEWLPAVFDTTNSIGLSPAPSKFASDDGAVVIKLEYNLGGTFNGENVGGTYNNSLLISPDWQIPVR
;
A
#
# COMPACT_ATOMS: atom_id res chain seq x y z
N MET A 1 -1.14 29.37 -13.44
CA MET A 1 -2.14 28.62 -14.22
C MET A 1 -1.37 27.57 -15.01
N PHE A 2 -1.10 26.42 -14.41
CA PHE A 2 -0.39 25.33 -15.09
C PHE A 2 -1.30 24.79 -16.19
N ALA A 3 -0.79 24.72 -17.42
CA ALA A 3 -1.59 24.33 -18.57
C ALA A 3 -2.01 22.86 -18.40
N LYS A 4 -3.33 22.60 -18.44
CA LYS A 4 -3.92 21.25 -18.39
C LYS A 4 -3.30 20.27 -19.40
N SER A 5 -2.63 20.78 -20.44
CA SER A 5 -1.95 19.99 -21.47
C SER A 5 -0.62 19.35 -21.03
N THR A 6 0.11 19.91 -20.06
CA THR A 6 1.37 19.29 -19.58
C THR A 6 1.13 18.16 -18.57
N LEU A 7 -0.02 18.18 -17.87
CA LEU A 7 -0.45 17.11 -16.96
C LEU A 7 -0.80 15.82 -17.70
N ALA A 8 -1.48 15.92 -18.86
CA ALA A 8 -1.85 14.75 -19.66
C ALA A 8 -0.62 13.96 -20.17
N SER A 9 0.50 14.63 -20.44
CA SER A 9 1.72 13.97 -20.94
C SER A 9 2.52 13.27 -19.85
N ALA A 10 2.52 13.77 -18.60
CA ALA A 10 3.18 13.11 -17.48
C ALA A 10 2.41 11.84 -17.04
N VAL A 11 1.08 11.92 -17.01
CA VAL A 11 0.20 10.78 -16.70
C VAL A 11 0.31 9.70 -17.79
N ALA A 12 0.35 10.08 -19.07
CA ALA A 12 0.51 9.13 -20.18
C ALA A 12 1.89 8.44 -20.22
N ALA A 13 2.95 9.08 -19.70
CA ALA A 13 4.29 8.49 -19.65
C ALA A 13 4.45 7.49 -18.48
N ALA A 14 3.76 7.70 -17.36
CA ALA A 14 3.77 6.79 -16.21
C ALA A 14 2.92 5.52 -16.45
N LEU A 15 1.81 5.64 -17.20
CA LEU A 15 0.97 4.50 -17.59
C LEU A 15 1.60 3.60 -18.68
N GLY A 16 2.79 3.95 -19.19
CA GLY A 16 3.41 3.32 -20.36
C GLY A 16 4.28 2.09 -20.08
N VAL A 17 4.51 1.71 -18.82
CA VAL A 17 5.43 0.60 -18.48
C VAL A 17 4.91 -0.23 -17.29
N SER A 18 3.63 -0.58 -17.28
CA SER A 18 3.13 -1.74 -16.55
C SER A 18 3.06 -2.89 -17.55
N ALA A 19 3.91 -3.91 -17.38
CA ALA A 19 3.73 -5.15 -18.12
C ALA A 19 2.31 -5.65 -17.83
N VAL A 20 1.52 -5.84 -18.86
CA VAL A 20 0.15 -6.37 -18.75
C VAL A 20 0.29 -7.79 -18.21
N GLY A 21 0.24 -7.94 -16.89
CA GLY A 21 -0.04 -9.20 -16.23
C GLY A 21 -1.36 -9.69 -16.77
N ILE A 22 -1.44 -10.99 -17.02
CA ILE A 22 -2.71 -11.66 -17.27
C ILE A 22 -3.55 -11.37 -16.01
N ALA A 23 -4.83 -10.99 -16.17
CA ALA A 23 -5.70 -10.76 -15.01
C ALA A 23 -5.66 -12.00 -14.13
N HIS A 24 -5.61 -11.92 -12.80
CA HIS A 24 -5.53 -13.13 -11.93
C HIS A 24 -6.29 -12.94 -10.61
N ALA A 25 -7.52 -12.39 -10.66
CA ALA A 25 -8.24 -12.09 -9.42
C ALA A 25 -9.76 -11.98 -9.48
N ASP A 26 -10.41 -12.35 -8.37
CA ASP A 26 -11.76 -11.88 -7.99
C ASP A 26 -11.69 -10.71 -6.98
N SER A 27 -10.50 -10.45 -6.42
CA SER A 27 -10.21 -9.31 -5.57
C SER A 27 -8.83 -8.68 -5.84
N VAL A 28 -8.78 -7.36 -5.75
CA VAL A 28 -7.56 -6.56 -5.92
C VAL A 28 -7.27 -5.72 -4.67
N PHE A 29 -6.00 -5.69 -4.28
CA PHE A 29 -5.51 -5.00 -3.10
C PHE A 29 -4.46 -3.95 -3.44
N PHE A 30 -4.76 -2.71 -3.08
CA PHE A 30 -3.89 -1.56 -3.21
C PHE A 30 -3.29 -1.25 -1.83
N PRO A 31 -2.03 -1.64 -1.56
CA PRO A 31 -1.45 -1.55 -0.23
C PRO A 31 -1.28 -0.11 0.26
N GLN A 32 -1.25 0.90 -0.61
CA GLN A 32 -0.89 2.27 -0.21
C GLN A 32 -1.71 3.35 -0.91
N VAL A 33 -2.74 3.84 -0.21
CA VAL A 33 -3.49 5.04 -0.58
C VAL A 33 -3.03 6.21 0.29
N VAL A 34 -2.73 7.36 -0.33
CA VAL A 34 -2.38 8.62 0.33
C VAL A 34 -3.20 9.74 -0.26
N LEU A 35 -3.86 10.53 0.59
CA LEU A 35 -4.71 11.65 0.22
C LEU A 35 -4.38 12.86 1.09
N SER A 36 -4.23 14.03 0.49
CA SER A 36 -4.06 15.31 1.18
C SER A 36 -4.36 16.47 0.22
N ASP A 37 -4.19 17.71 0.67
CA ASP A 37 -4.38 18.88 -0.19
C ASP A 37 -3.40 18.95 -1.37
N THR A 38 -2.27 18.25 -1.30
CA THR A 38 -1.24 18.22 -2.36
C THR A 38 -0.96 16.82 -2.91
N VAL A 39 -1.63 15.79 -2.40
CA VAL A 39 -1.41 14.39 -2.79
C VAL A 39 -2.73 13.71 -3.06
N THR A 40 -2.83 13.00 -4.19
CA THR A 40 -3.93 12.05 -4.42
C THR A 40 -3.40 10.70 -4.87
N THR A 41 -4.21 9.66 -4.63
CA THR A 41 -4.05 8.36 -5.25
C THR A 41 -5.14 8.17 -6.29
N ILE A 42 -4.72 7.96 -7.54
CA ILE A 42 -5.58 7.58 -8.64
C ILE A 42 -5.49 6.07 -8.78
N VAL A 43 -6.63 5.39 -8.79
CA VAL A 43 -6.71 3.93 -9.00
C VAL A 43 -7.45 3.65 -10.30
N SER A 44 -6.92 2.74 -11.11
CA SER A 44 -7.62 2.16 -12.26
C SER A 44 -7.93 0.70 -11.95
N VAL A 45 -9.16 0.30 -12.19
CA VAL A 45 -9.61 -1.09 -12.03
C VAL A 45 -10.20 -1.56 -13.35
N VAL A 46 -9.73 -2.69 -13.85
CA VAL A 46 -10.33 -3.37 -15.00
C VAL A 46 -11.20 -4.50 -14.47
N ASN A 47 -12.45 -4.55 -14.91
CA ASN A 47 -13.39 -5.63 -14.60
C ASN A 47 -13.78 -6.36 -15.88
N THR A 48 -13.40 -7.63 -15.99
CA THR A 48 -13.72 -8.50 -17.14
C THR A 48 -14.89 -9.44 -16.86
N SER A 49 -15.42 -9.46 -15.62
CA SER A 49 -16.53 -10.35 -15.23
C SER A 49 -17.90 -9.68 -15.19
N ALA A 50 -18.92 -10.49 -15.43
CA ALA A 50 -20.31 -10.14 -15.21
C ALA A 50 -20.78 -10.45 -13.78
N ASP A 51 -20.01 -11.26 -13.02
CA ASP A 51 -20.35 -11.72 -11.68
C ASP A 51 -19.98 -10.68 -10.63
N ASN A 52 -20.93 -9.78 -10.41
CA ASN A 52 -20.75 -8.60 -9.58
C ASN A 52 -21.78 -8.57 -8.46
N TRP A 53 -21.51 -7.74 -7.45
CA TRP A 53 -22.43 -7.49 -6.36
C TRP A 53 -23.57 -6.57 -6.79
N ASN A 54 -24.70 -6.64 -6.10
CA ASN A 54 -25.72 -5.60 -6.16
C ASN A 54 -25.49 -4.57 -5.03
N GLN A 55 -26.30 -3.50 -4.99
CA GLN A 55 -26.19 -2.44 -3.98
C GLN A 55 -26.39 -2.92 -2.52
N SER A 56 -26.93 -4.13 -2.33
CA SER A 56 -27.18 -4.74 -1.03
C SER A 56 -26.19 -5.86 -0.71
N GLY A 57 -25.10 -6.00 -1.45
CA GLY A 57 -24.10 -7.07 -1.25
C GLY A 57 -24.57 -8.46 -1.63
N THR A 58 -25.53 -8.59 -2.56
CA THR A 58 -25.95 -9.90 -3.11
C THR A 58 -25.29 -10.18 -4.45
N ALA A 59 -24.94 -11.45 -4.66
CA ALA A 59 -24.34 -12.08 -5.84
C ALA A 59 -25.14 -12.08 -7.16
N THR A 60 -25.77 -10.96 -7.53
CA THR A 60 -26.62 -10.85 -8.73
C THR A 60 -26.69 -9.41 -9.26
N GLY A 61 -25.58 -8.68 -9.24
CA GLY A 61 -25.60 -7.25 -9.55
C GLY A 61 -24.60 -6.80 -10.61
N THR A 62 -24.32 -5.50 -10.56
CA THR A 62 -23.48 -4.79 -11.54
C THR A 62 -22.58 -3.81 -10.78
N ASN A 63 -22.10 -4.18 -9.60
CA ASN A 63 -21.29 -3.35 -8.73
C ASN A 63 -20.03 -4.12 -8.27
N LEU A 64 -18.90 -3.43 -8.24
CA LEU A 64 -17.75 -3.87 -7.44
C LEU A 64 -17.95 -3.41 -6.00
N HIS A 65 -17.38 -4.14 -5.06
CA HIS A 65 -17.35 -3.78 -3.65
C HIS A 65 -16.05 -3.05 -3.36
N TYR A 66 -16.11 -1.78 -2.99
CA TYR A 66 -14.94 -1.00 -2.60
C TYR A 66 -14.90 -0.91 -1.08
N ARG A 67 -13.77 -1.32 -0.49
CA ARG A 67 -13.51 -1.19 0.94
C ARG A 67 -12.22 -0.41 1.15
N PHE A 68 -12.36 0.84 1.56
CA PHE A 68 -11.24 1.73 1.85
C PHE A 68 -11.00 1.77 3.36
N TYR A 69 -9.84 1.28 3.79
CA TYR A 69 -9.44 1.29 5.19
C TYR A 69 -8.42 2.38 5.40
N TYR A 70 -8.71 3.34 6.27
CA TYR A 70 -7.91 4.55 6.36
C TYR A 70 -7.79 5.10 7.76
N LYS A 71 -6.73 5.89 7.93
CA LYS A 71 -6.52 6.81 9.03
C LYS A 71 -6.66 8.23 8.49
N SER A 72 -7.32 9.11 9.22
CA SER A 72 -7.55 10.50 8.80
C SER A 72 -7.09 11.52 9.84
N GLY A 73 -6.92 12.77 9.41
CA GLY A 73 -6.55 13.88 10.29
C GLY A 73 -5.24 13.61 11.06
N ALA A 74 -5.27 13.78 12.39
CA ALA A 74 -4.10 13.52 13.23
C ALA A 74 -3.68 12.03 13.25
N ALA A 75 -4.65 11.11 13.08
CA ALA A 75 -4.37 9.67 13.08
C ALA A 75 -3.63 9.22 11.81
N ALA A 76 -3.69 9.99 10.72
CA ALA A 76 -2.98 9.67 9.47
C ALA A 76 -1.45 9.57 9.63
N GLY A 77 -0.89 10.25 10.65
CA GLY A 77 0.53 10.16 11.02
C GLY A 77 0.81 9.24 12.22
N ASP A 78 -0.21 8.71 12.89
CA ASP A 78 -0.05 7.82 14.04
C ASP A 78 0.13 6.37 13.57
N GLN A 79 1.32 5.80 13.80
CA GLN A 79 1.64 4.45 13.40
C GLN A 79 0.77 3.40 14.09
N LEU A 80 0.28 3.68 15.30
CA LEU A 80 -0.47 2.75 16.15
C LEU A 80 -1.98 2.96 16.14
N ALA A 81 -2.47 4.03 15.52
CA ALA A 81 -3.90 4.24 15.33
C ALA A 81 -4.52 3.13 14.47
N THR A 82 -5.74 2.71 14.80
CA THR A 82 -6.53 1.77 14.00
C THR A 82 -7.08 2.46 12.76
N CYS A 83 -7.42 1.68 11.72
CA CYS A 83 -8.16 2.21 10.58
C CYS A 83 -9.66 2.21 10.83
N GLU A 84 -10.31 3.21 10.24
CA GLU A 84 -11.74 3.23 9.97
C GLU A 84 -12.00 2.61 8.59
N GLU A 85 -13.23 2.18 8.35
CA GLU A 85 -13.67 1.59 7.07
C GLU A 85 -14.65 2.53 6.36
N TYR A 86 -14.47 2.66 5.06
CA TYR A 86 -15.50 3.12 4.13
C TYR A 86 -15.83 1.98 3.16
N ASP A 87 -17.07 1.53 3.19
CA ASP A 87 -17.58 0.38 2.44
C ASP A 87 -18.68 0.86 1.47
N GLU A 88 -18.48 0.64 0.17
CA GLU A 88 -19.49 0.97 -0.83
C GLU A 88 -19.52 -0.02 -2.02
N TYR A 89 -20.73 -0.37 -2.45
CA TYR A 89 -20.94 -1.08 -3.72
C TYR A 89 -21.12 -0.07 -4.85
N LEU A 90 -20.09 0.07 -5.68
CA LEU A 90 -20.08 1.03 -6.78
C LEU A 90 -20.27 0.35 -8.14
N PRO A 91 -21.18 0.86 -8.97
CA PRO A 91 -21.50 0.21 -10.24
C PRO A 91 -20.36 0.11 -11.25
N THR A 92 -20.41 -0.97 -12.03
CA THR A 92 -19.45 -1.43 -13.03
C THR A 92 -20.19 -2.16 -14.16
N SER A 93 -19.46 -2.61 -15.17
CA SER A 93 -19.97 -3.54 -16.17
C SER A 93 -18.88 -4.51 -16.61
N GLN A 94 -19.27 -5.58 -17.30
CA GLN A 94 -18.30 -6.50 -17.89
C GLN A 94 -17.45 -5.79 -18.95
N ASN A 95 -16.13 -6.01 -18.90
CA ASN A 95 -15.11 -5.36 -19.72
C ASN A 95 -15.06 -3.83 -19.53
N ASP A 96 -15.30 -3.38 -18.30
CA ASP A 96 -15.20 -1.97 -17.93
C ASP A 96 -13.81 -1.65 -17.38
N VAL A 97 -13.42 -0.38 -17.52
CA VAL A 97 -12.27 0.19 -16.82
C VAL A 97 -12.72 1.43 -16.09
N GLN A 98 -12.44 1.48 -14.79
CA GLN A 98 -12.80 2.62 -13.96
C GLN A 98 -11.53 3.22 -13.40
N THR A 99 -11.24 4.45 -13.82
CA THR A 99 -10.15 5.24 -13.24
C THR A 99 -10.71 6.33 -12.35
N ILE A 100 -10.29 6.30 -11.09
CA ILE A 100 -10.91 7.04 -9.99
C ILE A 100 -9.81 7.81 -9.26
N ASP A 101 -10.04 9.10 -9.06
CA ASP A 101 -9.32 9.91 -8.08
C ASP A 101 -9.97 9.72 -6.70
N LEU A 102 -9.30 8.98 -5.81
CA LEU A 102 -9.84 8.67 -4.48
C LEU A 102 -10.03 9.92 -3.60
N SER A 103 -9.28 11.00 -3.86
CA SER A 103 -9.44 12.28 -3.14
C SER A 103 -10.51 13.18 -3.76
N GLY A 104 -10.85 12.94 -5.03
CA GLY A 104 -11.70 13.82 -5.82
C GLY A 104 -11.03 15.11 -6.31
N HIS A 105 -9.73 15.32 -6.11
CA HIS A 105 -9.04 16.56 -6.49
C HIS A 105 -9.15 16.92 -8.00
N PHE A 106 -8.99 15.93 -8.87
CA PHE A 106 -9.14 16.03 -10.32
C PHE A 106 -10.51 15.58 -10.83
N GLY A 107 -11.31 14.95 -9.95
CA GLY A 107 -12.61 14.37 -10.26
C GLY A 107 -13.79 15.03 -9.54
N ASP A 108 -13.63 16.26 -9.02
CA ASP A 108 -14.63 16.91 -8.15
C ASP A 108 -16.01 17.02 -8.82
N ASP A 109 -16.01 17.46 -10.08
CA ASP A 109 -17.19 17.61 -10.95
C ASP A 109 -17.72 16.28 -11.52
N THR A 110 -17.00 15.18 -11.31
CA THR A 110 -17.26 13.87 -11.91
C THR A 110 -17.32 12.75 -10.87
N ALA A 111 -17.66 13.10 -9.62
CA ALA A 111 -17.83 12.12 -8.54
C ALA A 111 -16.59 11.22 -8.38
N GLY A 112 -15.37 11.76 -8.57
CA GLY A 112 -14.10 11.03 -8.53
C GLY A 112 -13.70 10.33 -9.83
N VAL A 113 -14.61 10.11 -10.78
CA VAL A 113 -14.31 9.38 -12.03
C VAL A 113 -13.53 10.26 -13.00
N LEU A 114 -12.48 9.73 -13.61
CA LEU A 114 -11.58 10.46 -14.51
C LEU A 114 -11.82 10.15 -15.99
N PHE A 115 -11.10 10.87 -16.86
CA PHE A 115 -10.97 10.62 -18.30
C PHE A 115 -12.27 10.59 -19.13
N ASN A 116 -13.30 11.31 -18.69
CA ASN A 116 -14.59 11.42 -19.40
C ASN A 116 -15.28 10.07 -19.62
N ASP A 117 -15.25 9.17 -18.64
CA ASP A 117 -16.04 7.95 -18.67
C ASP A 117 -17.51 8.26 -19.08
N PRO A 118 -18.03 7.62 -20.15
CA PRO A 118 -19.34 7.94 -20.70
C PRO A 118 -20.51 7.62 -19.77
N SER A 119 -20.31 6.79 -18.74
CA SER A 119 -21.32 6.42 -17.74
C SER A 119 -22.49 5.56 -18.26
N ILE A 120 -22.39 5.01 -19.47
CA ILE A 120 -23.52 4.32 -20.11
C ILE A 120 -23.84 3.01 -19.40
N ASN A 121 -22.82 2.22 -19.09
CA ASN A 121 -22.98 0.88 -18.53
C ASN A 121 -22.78 0.84 -17.01
N ASN A 122 -21.75 1.50 -16.50
CA ASN A 122 -21.50 1.61 -15.06
C ASN A 122 -22.38 2.66 -14.37
N LYS A 123 -23.06 3.56 -15.09
CA LYS A 123 -24.02 4.53 -14.51
C LYS A 123 -23.44 5.41 -13.41
N TRP A 124 -22.12 5.63 -13.34
CA TRP A 124 -21.48 6.44 -12.29
C TRP A 124 -22.12 7.82 -12.05
N LYS A 125 -22.75 8.43 -13.07
CA LYS A 125 -23.47 9.72 -12.99
C LYS A 125 -24.83 9.66 -12.28
N ALA A 126 -25.30 8.49 -11.88
CA ALA A 126 -26.56 8.40 -11.14
C ALA A 126 -26.44 9.10 -9.78
N SER A 127 -27.55 9.70 -9.31
CA SER A 127 -27.56 10.51 -8.09
C SER A 127 -27.13 9.72 -6.86
N GLY A 128 -26.34 10.36 -5.98
CA GLY A 128 -25.95 9.80 -4.70
C GLY A 128 -24.78 8.81 -4.78
N ARG A 129 -23.93 8.94 -5.80
CA ARG A 129 -22.70 8.13 -5.96
C ARG A 129 -21.49 9.04 -5.88
N ASP A 130 -20.46 8.56 -5.21
CA ASP A 130 -19.15 9.19 -5.20
C ASP A 130 -18.06 8.12 -5.21
N TYR A 131 -17.24 8.11 -6.25
CA TYR A 131 -16.09 7.22 -6.35
C TYR A 131 -14.86 7.85 -5.63
N ALA A 132 -14.91 9.13 -5.26
CA ALA A 132 -13.88 9.75 -4.44
C ALA A 132 -14.04 9.37 -2.96
N LEU A 133 -13.77 8.10 -2.64
CA LEU A 133 -13.99 7.48 -1.32
C LEU A 133 -13.36 8.27 -0.16
N GLY A 134 -12.28 9.00 -0.42
CA GLY A 134 -11.54 9.77 0.57
C GLY A 134 -11.76 11.28 0.55
N ARG A 135 -12.71 11.80 -0.25
CA ARG A 135 -12.93 13.25 -0.43
C ARG A 135 -13.10 14.03 0.88
N ASN A 136 -13.75 13.41 1.87
CA ASN A 136 -14.14 14.06 3.12
C ASN A 136 -13.24 13.72 4.32
N VAL A 137 -12.14 13.01 4.10
CA VAL A 137 -11.28 12.48 5.17
C VAL A 137 -9.81 12.85 5.02
N THR A 138 -9.50 13.86 4.20
CA THR A 138 -8.14 14.36 4.01
C THR A 138 -7.63 15.14 5.24
N PRO A 139 -6.32 15.05 5.60
CA PRO A 139 -5.35 14.11 5.06
C PRO A 139 -5.67 12.67 5.49
N ALA A 140 -5.49 11.72 4.59
CA ALA A 140 -5.70 10.31 4.85
C ALA A 140 -4.52 9.45 4.36
N ARG A 141 -4.31 8.34 5.06
CA ARG A 141 -3.47 7.23 4.62
C ARG A 141 -4.25 5.95 4.84
N GLY A 142 -4.24 5.06 3.85
CA GLY A 142 -5.00 3.83 3.91
C GLY A 142 -4.51 2.77 2.94
N TYR A 143 -5.29 1.72 2.83
CA TYR A 143 -5.22 0.75 1.75
C TYR A 143 -6.63 0.61 1.15
N LEU A 144 -6.70 0.18 -0.11
CA LEU A 144 -7.97 -0.07 -0.78
C LEU A 144 -8.06 -1.54 -1.17
N TYR A 145 -9.16 -2.17 -0.83
CA TYR A 145 -9.53 -3.51 -1.27
C TYR A 145 -10.76 -3.38 -2.17
N ILE A 146 -10.75 -4.09 -3.29
CA ILE A 146 -11.89 -4.11 -4.22
C ILE A 146 -12.13 -5.56 -4.62
N ASP A 147 -13.36 -6.02 -4.54
CA ASP A 147 -13.72 -7.31 -5.09
C ASP A 147 -14.98 -7.26 -5.95
N ASN A 148 -15.17 -8.34 -6.68
CA ASN A 148 -16.44 -8.68 -7.28
C ASN A 148 -16.99 -9.92 -6.59
N GLN A 149 -18.09 -10.46 -7.12
CA GLN A 149 -18.68 -11.65 -6.53
C GLN A 149 -18.14 -12.94 -7.15
N GLY A 150 -17.21 -12.84 -8.11
CA GLY A 150 -16.64 -13.97 -8.85
C GLY A 150 -16.25 -15.11 -7.92
N SER A 151 -16.81 -16.29 -8.19
CA SER A 151 -16.40 -17.57 -7.59
C SER A 151 -15.77 -18.49 -8.63
N ASP A 152 -15.61 -17.99 -9.84
CA ASP A 152 -15.18 -18.75 -11.00
C ASP A 152 -13.68 -18.59 -11.13
N ALA A 153 -12.97 -19.68 -11.44
CA ALA A 153 -11.52 -19.70 -11.62
C ALA A 153 -11.04 -18.93 -12.88
N VAL A 154 -11.80 -17.93 -13.32
CA VAL A 154 -11.53 -17.08 -14.46
C VAL A 154 -11.39 -15.65 -13.97
N GLU A 155 -10.26 -15.09 -14.32
CA GLU A 155 -9.68 -13.97 -13.66
C GLU A 155 -10.36 -12.68 -14.10
N SER A 156 -10.93 -11.97 -13.13
CA SER A 156 -12.01 -11.05 -13.37
C SER A 156 -11.66 -9.59 -13.07
N LEU A 157 -10.67 -9.34 -12.22
CA LEU A 157 -10.19 -8.01 -11.83
C LEU A 157 -8.69 -7.85 -12.02
N THR A 158 -8.28 -6.63 -12.39
CA THR A 158 -6.91 -6.13 -12.21
C THR A 158 -6.93 -4.68 -11.78
N GLY A 159 -5.86 -4.26 -11.09
CA GLY A 159 -5.73 -2.90 -10.61
C GLY A 159 -4.35 -2.31 -10.84
N GLU A 160 -4.30 -1.00 -11.10
CA GLU A 160 -3.09 -0.21 -11.02
C GLU A 160 -3.38 1.08 -10.25
N ALA A 161 -2.40 1.56 -9.51
CA ALA A 161 -2.49 2.82 -8.80
C ALA A 161 -1.33 3.73 -9.13
N PHE A 162 -1.62 5.01 -9.08
CA PHE A 162 -0.69 6.09 -9.28
C PHE A 162 -0.88 7.10 -8.15
N VAL A 163 0.16 7.33 -7.37
CA VAL A 163 0.19 8.38 -6.35
C VAL A 163 0.83 9.63 -6.95
N PHE A 164 0.10 10.73 -6.88
CA PHE A 164 0.48 12.01 -7.43
C PHE A 164 0.63 13.05 -6.34
N GLU A 165 1.86 13.49 -6.10
CA GLU A 165 2.17 14.71 -5.36
C GLU A 165 2.25 15.84 -6.39
N PHE A 166 1.20 16.67 -6.48
CA PHE A 166 1.13 17.76 -7.45
C PHE A 166 1.60 19.13 -6.91
N GLY A 167 1.83 19.27 -5.61
CA GLY A 167 2.52 20.40 -5.00
C GLY A 167 4.02 20.45 -5.33
N SER A 168 4.70 19.31 -5.37
CA SER A 168 6.12 19.16 -5.66
C SER A 168 6.40 18.57 -7.06
N GLY A 169 5.37 18.06 -7.74
CA GLY A 169 5.47 17.48 -9.08
C GLY A 169 6.09 16.08 -9.10
N ALA A 170 5.84 15.29 -8.06
CA ALA A 170 6.34 13.93 -7.91
C ALA A 170 5.22 12.90 -8.15
N ALA A 171 5.61 11.76 -8.71
CA ALA A 171 4.68 10.80 -9.28
C ALA A 171 5.27 9.39 -9.19
N TRP A 172 4.52 8.42 -8.68
CA TRP A 172 4.91 7.01 -8.76
C TRP A 172 3.68 6.11 -8.85
N GLY A 173 3.84 4.92 -9.45
CA GLY A 173 2.76 3.96 -9.60
C GLY A 173 3.16 2.56 -9.19
N TYR A 174 2.17 1.72 -8.98
CA TYR A 174 2.32 0.31 -8.65
C TYR A 174 1.11 -0.49 -9.15
N GLU A 175 1.33 -1.77 -9.43
CA GLU A 175 0.25 -2.71 -9.72
C GLU A 175 -0.39 -3.17 -8.41
N ALA A 176 -1.72 -3.34 -8.41
CA ALA A 176 -2.42 -3.94 -7.29
C ALA A 176 -2.06 -5.42 -7.18
N TYR A 177 -2.15 -5.97 -5.97
CA TYR A 177 -2.07 -7.41 -5.80
C TYR A 177 -3.41 -8.04 -6.17
N ASN A 178 -3.35 -9.09 -6.98
CA ASN A 178 -4.51 -9.79 -7.53
C ASN A 178 -4.61 -11.16 -6.86
N ARG A 179 -5.78 -11.57 -6.36
CA ARG A 179 -6.04 -12.88 -5.76
C ARG A 179 -7.24 -13.59 -6.41
N ASP A 180 -7.02 -14.79 -6.92
CA ASP A 180 -8.08 -15.67 -7.45
C ASP A 180 -9.01 -16.15 -6.33
N GLY A 181 -10.32 -16.09 -6.55
CA GLY A 181 -11.36 -16.55 -5.63
C GLY A 181 -11.50 -18.07 -5.57
N LEU A 182 -10.38 -18.82 -5.57
CA LEU A 182 -10.44 -20.24 -5.22
C LEU A 182 -11.21 -20.37 -3.90
N PRO A 183 -12.19 -21.28 -3.81
CA PRO A 183 -13.01 -21.41 -2.63
C PRO A 183 -12.13 -21.94 -1.50
N HIS A 184 -11.52 -21.04 -0.72
CA HIS A 184 -11.24 -21.37 0.66
C HIS A 184 -12.62 -21.62 1.27
N THR A 185 -12.93 -22.89 1.47
CA THR A 185 -14.24 -23.41 1.93
C THR A 185 -14.58 -23.02 3.37
N GLY A 186 -14.02 -21.90 3.86
CA GLY A 186 -14.35 -21.25 5.12
C GLY A 186 -15.03 -19.90 4.89
N PRO A 187 -15.59 -19.28 5.94
CA PRO A 187 -16.29 -18.00 5.89
C PRO A 187 -15.45 -16.78 5.42
N ASN A 188 -14.15 -16.96 5.11
CA ASN A 188 -13.16 -15.91 4.86
C ASN A 188 -12.46 -16.05 3.48
N GLY A 189 -13.14 -16.62 2.48
CA GLY A 189 -12.48 -17.23 1.31
C GLY A 189 -11.96 -16.32 0.17
N GLY A 190 -11.90 -14.99 0.31
CA GLY A 190 -11.58 -14.08 -0.82
C GLY A 190 -10.51 -12.99 -0.56
N SER A 191 -9.91 -12.95 0.63
CA SER A 191 -9.12 -11.79 1.06
C SER A 191 -7.75 -12.15 1.65
N ASP A 192 -7.20 -13.32 1.31
CA ASP A 192 -5.86 -13.72 1.78
C ASP A 192 -4.76 -13.10 0.92
N TYR A 193 -4.10 -12.08 1.48
CA TYR A 193 -2.94 -11.41 0.89
C TYR A 193 -1.65 -11.69 1.66
N SER A 194 -1.64 -12.70 2.54
CA SER A 194 -0.45 -13.06 3.33
C SER A 194 0.78 -13.39 2.49
N GLU A 195 0.56 -14.00 1.32
CA GLU A 195 1.61 -14.37 0.36
C GLU A 195 2.26 -13.18 -0.35
N PHE A 196 1.64 -12.01 -0.32
CA PHE A 196 2.19 -10.79 -0.91
C PHE A 196 3.03 -9.99 0.08
N ALA A 197 3.19 -10.46 1.31
CA ALA A 197 4.11 -9.85 2.26
C ALA A 197 5.51 -9.74 1.64
N SER A 198 6.14 -8.58 1.81
CA SER A 198 7.45 -8.29 1.27
C SER A 198 8.50 -9.22 1.88
N GLN A 199 9.51 -9.59 1.09
CA GLN A 199 10.59 -10.46 1.55
C GLN A 199 11.19 -9.97 2.88
N SER A 200 11.32 -10.90 3.83
CA SER A 200 11.93 -10.65 5.14
C SER A 200 13.08 -11.63 5.45
N PRO A 201 14.31 -11.16 5.65
CA PRO A 201 14.79 -9.78 5.46
C PRO A 201 15.01 -9.43 3.99
N ALA A 202 14.78 -8.17 3.64
CA ALA A 202 15.19 -7.56 2.38
C ALA A 202 16.44 -6.67 2.58
N ASN A 203 17.41 -6.73 1.67
CA ASN A 203 18.51 -5.76 1.69
C ASN A 203 18.00 -4.41 1.21
N VAL A 204 18.17 -3.36 2.00
CA VAL A 204 17.78 -2.00 1.65
C VAL A 204 18.97 -1.05 1.83
N SER A 205 19.17 -0.16 0.86
CA SER A 205 20.05 0.98 1.03
C SER A 205 19.37 2.05 1.90
N ILE A 206 20.18 2.85 2.58
CA ILE A 206 19.78 4.06 3.29
C ILE A 206 20.61 5.18 2.68
N MET A 207 19.94 6.20 2.13
CA MET A 207 20.62 7.33 1.52
C MET A 207 21.07 8.35 2.58
N PRO A 208 22.02 9.25 2.27
CA PRO A 208 22.39 10.36 3.14
C PRO A 208 21.15 11.18 3.55
N PHE A 209 20.95 11.34 4.86
CA PHE A 209 19.76 11.98 5.42
C PHE A 209 19.71 13.49 5.22
N ASP A 210 20.85 14.13 4.94
CA ASP A 210 20.94 15.55 4.61
C ASP A 210 20.53 15.86 3.16
N GLU A 211 20.48 14.85 2.29
CA GLU A 211 20.07 15.00 0.90
C GLU A 211 18.73 14.36 0.58
N ILE A 212 18.47 13.16 1.13
CA ILE A 212 17.37 12.29 0.72
C ILE A 212 16.62 11.77 1.94
N THR A 213 15.31 11.95 1.94
CA THR A 213 14.43 11.20 2.84
C THR A 213 14.24 9.79 2.29
N THR A 214 14.62 8.79 3.09
CA THR A 214 14.18 7.40 2.88
C THR A 214 13.02 7.08 3.83
N ALA A 215 11.89 6.64 3.28
CA ALA A 215 10.72 6.23 4.03
C ALA A 215 10.22 4.85 3.59
N PHE A 216 9.59 4.14 4.51
CA PHE A 216 8.93 2.86 4.28
C PHE A 216 7.42 3.04 4.48
N PHE A 217 6.66 2.77 3.44
CA PHE A 217 5.23 2.58 3.53
C PHE A 217 4.97 1.12 3.88
N VAL A 218 4.28 0.90 4.99
CA VAL A 218 4.08 -0.42 5.56
C VAL A 218 2.59 -0.66 5.71
N THR A 219 2.13 -1.75 5.15
CA THR A 219 0.73 -2.18 5.24
C THR A 219 0.70 -3.63 5.68
N PRO A 220 0.33 -3.91 6.94
CA PRO A 220 0.14 -5.27 7.41
C PRO A 220 -0.85 -6.01 6.52
N VAL A 221 -0.49 -7.23 6.13
CA VAL A 221 -1.32 -8.12 5.30
C VAL A 221 -1.73 -9.36 6.06
N ASP A 222 -2.90 -9.90 5.73
CA ASP A 222 -3.43 -11.08 6.39
C ASP A 222 -4.28 -12.01 5.48
N PHE A 223 -4.78 -13.12 6.04
CA PHE A 223 -5.73 -14.04 5.40
C PHE A 223 -7.10 -13.39 5.13
N ASP A 224 -7.40 -12.29 5.81
CA ASP A 224 -8.61 -11.51 5.63
C ASP A 224 -8.29 -10.02 5.53
N GLN A 225 -7.94 -9.53 4.34
CA GLN A 225 -7.68 -8.11 4.10
C GLN A 225 -8.95 -7.25 3.98
N ALA A 226 -10.11 -7.84 4.22
CA ALA A 226 -11.41 -7.19 4.20
C ALA A 226 -12.16 -7.43 5.54
N PRO A 227 -11.58 -7.10 6.71
CA PRO A 227 -12.23 -7.34 7.98
C PRO A 227 -13.37 -6.35 8.24
N ASP A 228 -14.51 -6.83 8.73
CA ASP A 228 -15.65 -5.95 9.04
C ASP A 228 -15.31 -4.89 10.12
N PHE A 229 -15.72 -3.65 9.86
CA PHE A 229 -15.71 -2.47 10.73
C PHE A 229 -14.34 -1.83 11.02
N THR A 230 -13.35 -2.60 11.47
CA THR A 230 -12.04 -2.04 11.83
C THR A 230 -10.90 -3.02 11.54
N ASN A 231 -9.86 -2.53 10.87
CA ASN A 231 -8.61 -3.27 10.73
C ASN A 231 -7.60 -2.82 11.81
N ASN A 232 -7.15 -3.78 12.62
CA ASN A 232 -6.11 -3.61 13.63
C ASN A 232 -4.93 -4.57 13.46
N TYR A 233 -4.73 -5.09 12.25
CA TYR A 233 -3.56 -5.89 11.91
C TYR A 233 -2.29 -5.11 12.16
N ARG A 234 -1.30 -5.82 12.67
CA ARG A 234 -0.07 -5.21 13.14
C ARG A 234 1.14 -5.94 12.59
N ALA A 235 2.05 -5.16 12.04
CA ALA A 235 3.38 -5.59 11.69
C ALA A 235 4.41 -4.85 12.51
N ARG A 236 5.58 -5.47 12.68
CA ARG A 236 6.79 -4.81 13.15
C ARG A 236 7.76 -4.71 11.99
N ILE A 237 8.44 -3.57 11.88
CA ILE A 237 9.59 -3.41 11.00
C ILE A 237 10.83 -3.02 11.79
N GLU A 238 11.97 -3.53 11.35
CA GLU A 238 13.27 -3.21 11.96
C GLU A 238 14.41 -3.36 10.96
N LEU A 239 15.48 -2.60 11.19
CA LEU A 239 16.71 -2.71 10.42
C LEU A 239 17.73 -3.53 11.22
N VAL A 240 18.07 -4.73 10.75
CA VAL A 240 18.93 -5.66 11.49
C VAL A 240 19.72 -6.57 10.54
N THR A 241 21.05 -6.46 10.56
CA THR A 241 21.94 -7.25 9.67
C THR A 241 22.63 -8.43 10.36
N THR A 242 22.77 -8.38 11.69
CA THR A 242 23.39 -9.43 12.52
C THR A 242 22.50 -9.74 13.73
N GLN A 243 22.83 -10.78 14.51
CA GLN A 243 22.16 -11.05 15.79
C GLN A 243 22.28 -9.91 16.82
N ARG A 244 23.15 -8.92 16.60
CA ARG A 244 23.33 -7.77 17.49
C ARG A 244 22.50 -6.54 17.12
N GLY A 245 21.77 -6.56 15.99
CA GLY A 245 20.95 -5.41 15.59
C GLY A 245 21.73 -4.32 14.85
N ASP A 246 22.60 -4.72 13.91
CA ASP A 246 23.53 -3.79 13.25
C ASP A 246 23.15 -3.43 11.81
N LEU A 247 23.70 -2.32 11.32
CA LEU A 247 23.71 -1.81 9.96
C LEU A 247 25.14 -1.75 9.43
N TYR A 248 25.31 -1.46 8.15
CA TYR A 248 26.60 -1.11 7.56
C TYR A 248 26.57 0.32 7.03
N ASP A 249 27.62 1.09 7.31
CA ASP A 249 27.85 2.34 6.58
C ASP A 249 28.35 2.06 5.15
N ARG A 250 28.67 3.11 4.40
CA ARG A 250 29.19 2.97 3.03
C ARG A 250 30.58 2.35 2.93
N ASP A 251 31.35 2.35 4.02
CA ASP A 251 32.69 1.78 4.12
C ASP A 251 32.67 0.37 4.73
N GLU A 252 31.50 -0.28 4.75
CA GLU A 252 31.29 -1.63 5.27
C GLU A 252 31.59 -1.76 6.78
N ASN A 253 31.64 -0.64 7.52
CA ASN A 253 31.76 -0.70 8.96
C ASN A 253 30.40 -1.00 9.59
N LEU A 254 30.44 -1.89 10.57
CA LEU A 254 29.26 -2.29 11.33
C LEU A 254 28.85 -1.18 12.30
N VAL A 255 27.58 -0.78 12.26
CA VAL A 255 27.00 0.27 13.11
C VAL A 255 25.77 -0.27 13.83
N SER A 256 25.83 -0.36 15.16
CA SER A 256 24.68 -0.74 15.99
C SER A 256 23.74 0.43 16.24
N GLY A 257 22.55 0.16 16.79
CA GLY A 257 21.64 1.17 17.33
C GLY A 257 20.41 1.40 16.46
N THR A 258 19.78 0.31 16.03
CA THR A 258 18.50 0.35 15.35
C THR A 258 17.35 0.33 16.35
N VAL A 259 16.22 0.92 15.94
CA VAL A 259 15.00 1.09 16.72
C VAL A 259 13.87 0.43 15.96
N VAL A 260 13.14 -0.46 16.63
CA VAL A 260 12.00 -1.16 16.05
C VAL A 260 10.80 -0.23 15.94
N GLN A 261 9.99 -0.42 14.89
CA GLN A 261 8.77 0.35 14.67
C GLN A 261 7.59 -0.59 14.48
N ASP A 262 6.46 -0.24 15.07
CA ASP A 262 5.23 -1.03 15.02
C ASP A 262 4.16 -0.28 14.24
N VAL A 263 3.47 -1.00 13.36
CA VAL A 263 2.50 -0.43 12.44
C VAL A 263 1.18 -1.14 12.60
N VAL A 264 0.11 -0.39 12.85
CA VAL A 264 -1.27 -0.86 12.79
C VAL A 264 -1.92 -0.37 11.50
N CYS A 265 -2.56 -1.26 10.74
CA CYS A 265 -3.26 -1.02 9.48
C CYS A 265 -2.42 -0.43 8.31
N VAL A 266 -1.85 0.77 8.46
CA VAL A 266 -0.95 1.41 7.50
C VAL A 266 -0.05 2.43 8.22
N ALA A 267 1.19 2.61 7.76
CA ALA A 267 2.04 3.71 8.22
C ALA A 267 3.07 4.13 7.17
N ARG A 268 3.61 5.34 7.38
CA ARG A 268 4.85 5.81 6.79
C ARG A 268 5.89 5.93 7.90
N ILE A 269 7.01 5.25 7.76
CA ILE A 269 8.10 5.26 8.73
C ILE A 269 9.33 5.85 8.05
N ASN A 270 9.93 6.92 8.59
CA ASN A 270 11.23 7.36 8.08
C ASN A 270 12.31 6.38 8.53
N ALA A 271 13.30 6.13 7.67
CA ALA A 271 14.46 5.36 8.07
C ALA A 271 15.19 5.99 9.27
N GLU A 272 15.15 7.32 9.42
CA GLU A 272 15.73 8.03 10.58
C GLU A 272 15.08 7.63 11.90
N ASP A 273 13.76 7.44 11.91
CA ASP A 273 12.99 7.03 13.10
C ASP A 273 13.34 5.60 13.54
N MET A 274 13.99 4.82 12.66
CA MET A 274 14.44 3.46 12.93
C MET A 274 15.88 3.41 13.46
N LEU A 275 16.47 4.55 13.80
CA LEU A 275 17.86 4.68 14.23
C LEU A 275 17.95 5.49 15.52
N THR A 276 18.91 5.16 16.38
CA THR A 276 19.26 6.02 17.52
C THR A 276 20.04 7.25 17.04
N ASP A 277 20.01 8.34 17.80
CA ASP A 277 20.79 9.56 17.52
C ASP A 277 22.29 9.27 17.28
N GLY A 278 22.85 8.33 18.04
CA GLY A 278 24.25 7.92 17.90
C GLY A 278 24.54 7.18 16.58
N THR A 279 23.56 6.46 16.05
CA THR A 279 23.65 5.76 14.76
C THR A 279 23.47 6.74 13.61
N LEU A 280 22.51 7.66 13.71
CA LEU A 280 22.29 8.75 12.75
C LEU A 280 23.56 9.56 12.52
N ALA A 281 24.26 9.94 13.60
CA ALA A 281 25.52 10.66 13.53
C ALA A 281 26.68 9.89 12.85
N ARG A 282 26.52 8.57 12.63
CA ARG A 282 27.52 7.72 11.97
C ARG A 282 27.14 7.36 10.52
N LEU A 283 25.86 7.36 10.18
CA LEU A 283 25.34 7.11 8.84
C LEU A 283 25.15 8.41 8.04
N VAL A 284 26.07 9.36 8.19
CA VAL A 284 25.99 10.68 7.53
C VAL A 284 25.94 10.52 6.02
N ASP A 285 26.81 9.66 5.48
CA ASP A 285 26.87 9.35 4.04
C ASP A 285 25.88 8.25 3.62
N GLY A 286 24.96 7.85 4.50
CA GLY A 286 24.08 6.71 4.31
C GLY A 286 24.77 5.36 4.56
N GLY A 287 24.17 4.29 4.05
CA GLY A 287 24.62 2.92 4.28
C GLY A 287 23.64 1.89 3.75
N TRP A 288 23.59 0.72 4.39
CA TRP A 288 22.61 -0.31 4.07
C TRP A 288 22.33 -1.21 5.28
N GLY A 289 21.21 -1.91 5.20
CA GLY A 289 20.80 -2.87 6.20
C GLY A 289 19.88 -3.93 5.64
N LYS A 290 19.52 -4.86 6.50
CA LYS A 290 18.45 -5.83 6.25
C LYS A 290 17.17 -5.34 6.92
N LEU A 291 16.18 -5.00 6.13
CA LEU A 291 14.84 -4.67 6.60
C LEU A 291 14.08 -5.96 6.87
N TRP A 292 13.71 -6.15 8.11
CA TRP A 292 12.79 -7.20 8.53
C TRP A 292 11.39 -6.62 8.63
N ASN A 293 10.41 -7.39 8.18
CA ASN A 293 9.01 -7.19 8.49
C ASN A 293 8.42 -8.51 8.97
N TYR A 294 7.58 -8.47 9.99
CA TYR A 294 6.92 -9.67 10.50
C TYR A 294 5.64 -9.32 11.25
N ARG A 295 4.74 -10.30 11.31
CA ARG A 295 3.49 -10.20 12.07
C ARG A 295 3.79 -10.22 13.56
N LEU A 296 2.97 -9.53 14.35
CA LEU A 296 2.99 -9.66 15.79
C LEU A 296 1.82 -10.54 16.26
N VAL A 297 2.14 -11.72 16.77
CA VAL A 297 1.18 -12.72 17.31
C VAL A 297 1.48 -13.03 18.78
N LYS A 298 0.47 -13.45 19.56
CA LYS A 298 0.72 -13.95 20.93
C LYS A 298 1.31 -15.36 20.90
N PRO A 299 2.18 -15.75 21.87
CA PRO A 299 2.62 -17.13 22.00
C PRO A 299 1.45 -18.06 22.38
N GLY A 300 1.24 -19.15 21.64
CA GLY A 300 0.36 -20.23 22.08
C GLY A 300 -1.04 -20.33 21.43
N SER A 301 -1.19 -19.90 20.18
CA SER A 301 -2.32 -20.14 19.26
C SER A 301 -3.58 -19.29 19.42
N GLU A 302 -4.09 -18.91 18.23
CA GLU A 302 -5.25 -18.09 17.87
C GLU A 302 -5.05 -16.57 17.83
N TRP A 303 -5.43 -16.04 16.66
CA TRP A 303 -5.56 -14.64 16.30
C TRP A 303 -6.11 -13.81 17.43
N LEU A 304 -5.38 -12.77 17.83
CA LEU A 304 -5.95 -11.71 18.64
C LEU A 304 -5.62 -10.37 17.99
N PRO A 305 -6.61 -9.46 17.92
CA PRO A 305 -6.36 -8.07 17.55
C PRO A 305 -5.21 -7.51 18.40
N ALA A 306 -4.35 -6.70 17.78
CA ALA A 306 -3.04 -6.34 18.33
C ALA A 306 -3.09 -5.37 19.52
N VAL A 307 -3.69 -5.80 20.64
CA VAL A 307 -3.69 -5.09 21.91
C VAL A 307 -2.32 -5.21 22.55
N PHE A 308 -1.73 -4.07 22.92
CA PHE A 308 -0.41 -3.97 23.52
C PHE A 308 -0.33 -4.70 24.88
N ASP A 309 0.69 -5.55 25.04
CA ASP A 309 1.14 -6.03 26.33
C ASP A 309 2.68 -5.97 26.35
N THR A 310 3.22 -5.12 27.22
CA THR A 310 4.65 -4.91 27.43
C THR A 310 5.42 -6.18 27.77
N THR A 311 4.77 -7.21 28.30
CA THR A 311 5.41 -8.49 28.62
C THR A 311 5.60 -9.41 27.40
N ASN A 312 4.88 -9.19 26.30
CA ASN A 312 4.95 -10.00 25.08
C ASN A 312 5.93 -9.47 24.02
N SER A 313 6.59 -8.34 24.29
CA SER A 313 7.57 -7.71 23.38
C SER A 313 9.01 -8.14 23.66
N ILE A 314 9.23 -9.02 24.65
CA ILE A 314 10.53 -9.57 25.01
C ILE A 314 10.62 -10.97 24.39
N GLY A 315 11.55 -11.19 23.46
CA GLY A 315 11.79 -12.52 22.87
C GLY A 315 11.11 -12.80 21.54
N LEU A 316 10.87 -11.77 20.71
CA LEU A 316 10.60 -11.98 19.28
C LEU A 316 11.88 -12.53 18.63
N SER A 317 11.98 -13.85 18.59
CA SER A 317 12.94 -14.54 17.74
C SER A 317 12.28 -14.69 16.36
N PRO A 318 13.04 -14.54 15.26
CA PRO A 318 12.58 -15.02 13.96
C PRO A 318 12.05 -16.44 14.14
N ALA A 319 10.89 -16.72 13.54
CA ALA A 319 10.35 -18.08 13.57
C ALA A 319 11.44 -19.08 13.13
N PRO A 320 11.53 -20.26 13.78
CA PRO A 320 12.55 -21.27 13.46
C PRO A 320 12.56 -21.72 11.99
N SER A 321 11.49 -21.45 11.25
CA SER A 321 11.43 -21.53 9.80
C SER A 321 10.97 -20.21 9.22
N LYS A 322 11.84 -19.54 8.46
CA LYS A 322 11.49 -18.46 7.52
C LYS A 322 10.41 -18.82 6.48
N PHE A 323 9.88 -20.04 6.53
CA PHE A 323 8.95 -20.68 5.60
C PHE A 323 7.56 -20.90 6.17
N ALA A 324 7.26 -20.39 7.38
CA ALA A 324 5.98 -20.61 8.06
C ALA A 324 5.00 -19.42 7.96
N SER A 325 5.05 -18.63 6.88
CA SER A 325 4.06 -17.56 6.60
C SER A 325 4.00 -16.40 7.62
N ASP A 326 5.13 -16.09 8.28
CA ASP A 326 5.19 -15.04 9.32
C ASP A 326 5.57 -13.64 8.82
N ASP A 327 5.85 -13.48 7.51
CA ASP A 327 6.02 -12.16 6.88
C ASP A 327 4.69 -11.40 6.99
N GLY A 328 4.79 -10.14 7.41
CA GLY A 328 3.66 -9.45 8.01
C GLY A 328 3.13 -8.25 7.27
N ALA A 329 3.88 -7.72 6.33
CA ALA A 329 3.48 -6.51 5.63
C ALA A 329 3.98 -6.47 4.19
N VAL A 330 3.19 -5.83 3.34
CA VAL A 330 3.72 -5.23 2.12
C VAL A 330 4.50 -3.99 2.52
N VAL A 331 5.72 -3.86 1.98
CA VAL A 331 6.59 -2.72 2.21
C VAL A 331 7.00 -2.08 0.88
N ILE A 332 6.67 -0.80 0.73
CA ILE A 332 7.15 0.05 -0.37
C ILE A 332 8.17 1.03 0.19
N LYS A 333 9.38 1.01 -0.35
CA LYS A 333 10.40 2.00 -0.05
C LYS A 333 10.21 3.22 -0.94
N LEU A 334 10.18 4.41 -0.35
CA LEU A 334 10.15 5.69 -1.06
C LEU A 334 11.40 6.50 -0.72
N GLU A 335 12.08 7.01 -1.73
CA GLU A 335 13.20 7.95 -1.61
C GLU A 335 12.85 9.23 -2.34
N TYR A 336 13.07 10.37 -1.70
CA TYR A 336 12.90 11.67 -2.34
C TYR A 336 13.86 12.71 -1.77
N ASN A 337 14.25 13.67 -2.60
CA ASN A 337 15.19 14.71 -2.20
C ASN A 337 14.55 15.75 -1.27
N LEU A 338 15.32 16.26 -0.31
CA LEU A 338 14.89 17.32 0.63
C LEU A 338 14.93 18.72 0.00
N GLY A 339 15.61 18.90 -1.13
CA GLY A 339 15.76 20.18 -1.80
C GLY A 339 16.20 20.03 -3.26
N GLY A 340 16.51 21.14 -3.93
CA GLY A 340 16.86 21.13 -5.36
C GLY A 340 18.22 20.52 -5.72
N THR A 341 18.87 19.79 -4.81
CA THR A 341 20.19 19.19 -5.02
C THR A 341 20.20 17.69 -4.81
N PHE A 342 21.11 16.99 -5.49
CA PHE A 342 21.43 15.58 -5.32
C PHE A 342 22.94 15.42 -5.44
N ASN A 343 23.61 14.91 -4.40
CA ASN A 343 25.06 14.86 -4.30
C ASN A 343 25.72 16.23 -4.53
N GLY A 344 25.16 17.27 -3.91
CA GLY A 344 25.55 18.68 -4.11
C GLY A 344 25.23 19.30 -5.48
N GLU A 345 24.78 18.53 -6.47
CA GLU A 345 24.46 19.02 -7.82
C GLU A 345 23.01 19.46 -7.93
N ASN A 346 22.75 20.57 -8.62
CA ASN A 346 21.38 21.07 -8.80
C ASN A 346 20.59 20.18 -9.78
N VAL A 347 19.46 19.64 -9.33
CA VAL A 347 18.56 18.78 -10.12
C VAL A 347 17.32 19.50 -10.66
N GLY A 348 17.12 20.78 -10.30
CA GLY A 348 16.07 21.63 -10.87
C GLY A 348 14.62 21.24 -10.52
N GLY A 349 14.41 20.29 -9.62
CA GLY A 349 13.07 19.82 -9.22
C GLY A 349 13.10 18.75 -8.12
N THR A 350 11.95 18.13 -7.88
CA THR A 350 11.80 16.99 -6.95
C THR A 350 12.09 15.71 -7.71
N TYR A 351 12.92 14.86 -7.13
CA TYR A 351 13.11 13.47 -7.52
C TYR A 351 12.38 12.60 -6.49
N ASN A 352 11.67 11.60 -6.98
CA ASN A 352 11.09 10.56 -6.16
C ASN A 352 11.33 9.20 -6.81
N ASN A 353 11.67 8.21 -6.00
CA ASN A 353 11.88 6.83 -6.40
C ASN A 353 11.12 5.92 -5.45
N SER A 354 10.19 5.15 -5.99
CA SER A 354 9.48 4.13 -5.24
C SER A 354 9.97 2.75 -5.67
N LEU A 355 10.32 1.93 -4.69
CA LEU A 355 10.75 0.55 -4.89
C LEU A 355 9.84 -0.35 -4.06
N LEU A 356 9.05 -1.18 -4.74
CA LEU A 356 8.32 -2.25 -4.07
C LEU A 356 9.33 -3.34 -3.65
N ILE A 357 9.33 -3.70 -2.38
CA ILE A 357 10.11 -4.85 -1.92
C ILE A 357 9.32 -6.11 -2.31
N SER A 358 9.88 -6.87 -3.26
CA SER A 358 9.22 -8.06 -3.81
C SER A 358 8.90 -9.08 -2.71
N PRO A 359 7.79 -9.84 -2.83
CA PRO A 359 7.54 -11.02 -2.01
C PRO A 359 8.66 -12.06 -2.13
N ASP A 360 8.81 -12.95 -1.15
CA ASP A 360 9.78 -14.05 -1.24
C ASP A 360 9.27 -15.14 -2.21
N TRP A 361 9.85 -15.23 -3.41
CA TRP A 361 9.46 -16.13 -4.51
C TRP A 361 9.78 -17.62 -4.26
N GLN A 362 9.84 -18.07 -3.01
CA GLN A 362 10.11 -19.48 -2.70
C GLN A 362 8.87 -20.38 -2.74
N ILE A 363 7.71 -19.83 -3.10
CA ILE A 363 6.56 -20.63 -3.53
C ILE A 363 6.64 -20.72 -5.06
N PRO A 364 7.02 -21.87 -5.66
CA PRO A 364 6.90 -22.03 -7.10
C PRO A 364 5.41 -21.89 -7.45
N VAL A 365 5.09 -20.82 -8.20
CA VAL A 365 3.80 -20.67 -8.87
C VAL A 365 3.57 -21.97 -9.64
N ARG A 366 2.52 -22.70 -9.29
CA ARG A 366 2.17 -23.97 -9.91
C ARG A 366 1.40 -23.76 -11.19
#